data_AF-A0AAP0R4J1-F1
#
_entry.id   AF-A0AAP0R4J1-F1
#
_cell.length_a   1.000
_cell.length_b   1.000
_cell.length_c   1.000
_cell.angle_alpha   90.00
_cell.angle_beta   90.00
_cell.angle_gamma   90.00
#
_symmetry.space_group_name_H-M   'P 1'
#
loop_
_entity.id
_entity.type
_entity.pdbx_description
1 polymer ?
#
loop_
_entity_poly.entity_id
_entity_poly.type
_entity_poly.pdbx_seq_one_letter_code
_entity_poly.pdbx_strand_id
1 'polypeptide(L)'
;MNSGVKTVEVSRKQSRVTVTGFVDPNKVLKRVKGTGKRAEFWPYIPYNLVYYPYASQAYDKKAPTGFVRDVVQAVPAPNAPEERITSLFSDDNPNACSIM
;
A
#
# COMPACT_ATOMS: atom_id res chain seq x y z
N MET A 1 -20.34 -25.71 -10.07
CA MET A 1 -19.38 -26.00 -9.00
C MET A 1 -18.08 -25.26 -9.28
N ASN A 2 -17.60 -24.45 -8.35
CA ASN A 2 -16.37 -23.66 -8.49
C ASN A 2 -15.14 -24.57 -8.29
N SER A 3 -14.70 -25.25 -9.36
CA SER A 3 -13.54 -26.14 -9.34
C SER A 3 -12.26 -25.36 -9.08
N GLY A 4 -11.88 -25.22 -7.81
CA GLY A 4 -10.62 -24.57 -7.41
C GLY A 4 -10.68 -23.78 -6.11
N VAL A 5 -11.85 -23.24 -5.73
CA VAL A 5 -11.99 -22.47 -4.47
C VAL A 5 -12.08 -23.43 -3.28
N LYS A 6 -11.19 -23.28 -2.30
CA LYS A 6 -11.16 -24.06 -1.07
C LYS A 6 -11.91 -23.36 0.06
N THR A 7 -11.59 -22.10 0.33
CA THR A 7 -12.29 -21.30 1.35
C THR A 7 -12.48 -19.86 0.89
N VAL A 8 -13.54 -19.23 1.38
CA VAL A 8 -13.83 -17.81 1.18
C VAL A 8 -14.14 -17.20 2.54
N GLU A 9 -13.34 -16.25 2.96
CA GLU A 9 -13.53 -15.49 4.19
C GLU A 9 -13.89 -14.05 3.87
N VAL A 10 -14.94 -13.53 4.50
CA VAL A 10 -15.44 -12.17 4.28
C VAL A 10 -15.32 -11.38 5.58
N SER A 11 -14.32 -10.52 5.65
CA SER A 11 -14.14 -9.57 6.75
C SER A 11 -14.87 -8.27 6.44
N ARG A 12 -16.13 -8.15 6.91
CA ARG A 12 -16.97 -6.96 6.66
C ARG A 12 -16.38 -5.70 7.29
N LYS A 13 -15.79 -5.81 8.49
CA LYS A 13 -15.14 -4.69 9.19
C LYS A 13 -13.99 -4.07 8.38
N GLN A 14 -13.26 -4.91 7.65
CA GLN A 14 -12.13 -4.49 6.80
C GLN A 14 -12.53 -4.33 5.32
N SER A 15 -13.80 -4.60 4.98
CA SER A 15 -14.27 -4.71 3.60
C SER A 15 -13.36 -5.59 2.71
N ARG A 16 -12.82 -6.66 3.29
CA ARG A 16 -11.84 -7.56 2.65
C ARG A 16 -12.43 -8.94 2.42
N VAL A 17 -12.19 -9.50 1.24
CA VAL A 17 -12.52 -10.89 0.90
C VAL A 17 -11.22 -11.65 0.66
N THR A 18 -11.00 -12.70 1.42
CA THR A 18 -9.88 -13.62 1.24
C THR A 18 -10.39 -14.87 0.56
N VAL A 19 -9.81 -15.22 -0.58
CA VAL A 19 -10.14 -16.45 -1.31
C VAL A 19 -8.89 -17.33 -1.32
N THR A 20 -9.02 -18.56 -0.83
CA THR A 20 -7.93 -19.55 -0.89
C THR A 20 -8.35 -20.74 -1.74
N GLY A 21 -7.39 -21.31 -2.46
CA GLY A 21 -7.63 -22.41 -3.39
C GLY A 21 -6.75 -22.31 -4.64
N PHE A 22 -6.91 -23.24 -5.55
CA PHE A 22 -6.25 -23.23 -6.86
C PHE A 22 -7.10 -22.45 -7.85
N VAL A 23 -6.98 -21.12 -7.81
CA VAL A 23 -7.78 -20.20 -8.63
C VAL A 23 -6.93 -19.10 -9.23
N ASP A 24 -7.39 -18.60 -10.38
CA ASP A 24 -6.80 -17.42 -11.01
C ASP A 24 -7.24 -16.13 -10.28
N PRO A 25 -6.32 -15.32 -9.76
CA PRO A 25 -6.65 -14.10 -9.02
C PRO A 25 -7.45 -13.08 -9.84
N ASN A 26 -7.18 -12.95 -11.13
CA ASN A 26 -7.87 -12.00 -12.01
C ASN A 26 -9.31 -12.42 -12.28
N LYS A 27 -9.56 -13.74 -12.43
CA LYS A 27 -10.93 -14.27 -12.52
C LYS A 27 -11.71 -14.01 -11.23
N VAL A 28 -11.08 -14.17 -10.06
CA VAL A 28 -11.69 -13.85 -8.76
C VAL A 28 -12.04 -12.37 -8.69
N LEU A 29 -11.09 -11.48 -9.00
CA LEU A 29 -11.31 -10.03 -8.99
C LEU A 29 -12.45 -9.62 -9.92
N LYS A 30 -12.49 -10.16 -11.15
CA LYS A 30 -13.57 -9.90 -12.12
C LYS A 30 -14.93 -10.35 -11.60
N ARG A 31 -15.01 -11.53 -10.95
CA ARG A 31 -16.25 -12.02 -10.32
C ARG A 31 -16.71 -11.11 -9.18
N VAL A 32 -15.79 -10.64 -8.33
CA VAL A 32 -16.12 -9.70 -7.25
C VAL A 32 -16.62 -8.37 -7.83
N LYS A 33 -15.95 -7.82 -8.85
CA LYS A 33 -16.41 -6.59 -9.55
C LYS A 33 -17.78 -6.77 -10.21
N GLY A 34 -18.10 -7.98 -10.70
CA GLY A 34 -19.41 -8.32 -11.25
C GLY A 34 -20.57 -8.19 -10.27
N THR A 35 -20.31 -8.07 -8.97
CA THR A 35 -21.34 -7.79 -7.95
C THR A 35 -21.73 -6.31 -7.88
N GLY A 36 -21.14 -5.44 -8.71
CA GLY A 36 -21.34 -3.99 -8.69
C GLY A 36 -20.47 -3.26 -7.65
N LYS A 37 -19.64 -3.98 -6.89
CA LYS A 37 -18.72 -3.41 -5.90
C LYS A 37 -17.37 -3.06 -6.53
N ARG A 38 -16.76 -1.97 -6.04
CA ARG A 38 -15.35 -1.67 -6.30
C ARG A 38 -14.49 -2.64 -5.50
N ALA A 39 -13.54 -3.28 -6.17
CA ALA A 39 -12.63 -4.25 -5.58
C ALA A 39 -11.25 -4.13 -6.25
N GLU A 40 -10.22 -4.22 -5.43
CA GLU A 40 -8.80 -4.16 -5.81
C GLU A 40 -8.02 -5.23 -5.05
N PHE A 41 -6.81 -5.54 -5.50
CA PHE A 41 -5.97 -6.51 -4.79
C PHE A 41 -5.38 -5.88 -3.54
N TRP A 42 -5.70 -6.47 -2.39
CA TRP A 42 -5.06 -6.13 -1.12
C TRP A 42 -3.74 -6.90 -0.97
N PRO A 43 -2.68 -6.34 -0.36
CA PRO A 43 -2.54 -5.02 0.26
C PRO A 43 -1.83 -4.02 -0.67
N TYR A 44 -2.31 -3.84 -1.91
CA TYR A 44 -1.64 -2.96 -2.87
C TYR A 44 -2.37 -1.62 -3.02
N ILE A 45 -1.60 -0.54 -3.13
CA ILE A 45 -2.09 0.83 -3.32
C ILE A 45 -1.43 1.47 -4.56
N PRO A 46 -2.10 2.41 -5.23
CA PRO A 46 -1.54 3.12 -6.38
C PRO A 46 -0.19 3.78 -6.07
N TYR A 47 0.75 3.65 -7.00
CA TYR A 47 2.13 4.17 -6.90
C TYR A 47 2.18 5.68 -6.57
N ASN A 48 1.25 6.45 -7.13
CA ASN A 48 1.18 7.90 -6.96
C ASN A 48 0.69 8.36 -5.56
N LEU A 49 0.18 7.44 -4.74
CA LEU A 49 -0.24 7.73 -3.37
C LEU A 49 0.84 7.44 -2.33
N VAL A 50 1.97 6.88 -2.75
CA VAL A 50 3.10 6.51 -1.88
C VAL A 50 4.24 7.47 -2.10
N TYR A 51 4.79 8.02 -1.01
CA TYR A 51 5.91 8.97 -1.08
C TYR A 51 7.20 8.32 -1.56
N TYR A 52 7.53 7.13 -1.03
CA TYR A 52 8.74 6.38 -1.41
C TYR A 52 8.42 5.02 -2.02
N PRO A 53 7.83 4.96 -3.23
CA PRO A 53 7.34 3.71 -3.81
C PRO A 53 8.47 2.76 -4.23
N TYR A 54 9.69 3.30 -4.41
CA TYR A 54 10.91 2.55 -4.70
C TYR A 54 11.61 2.00 -3.45
N ALA A 55 11.08 2.25 -2.25
CA ALA A 55 11.60 1.65 -1.03
C ALA A 55 11.54 0.12 -1.13
N SER A 56 12.59 -0.56 -0.67
CA SER A 56 12.72 -2.03 -0.78
C SER A 56 11.56 -2.79 -0.15
N GLN A 57 10.93 -2.23 0.88
CA GLN A 57 9.77 -2.81 1.56
C GLN A 57 8.44 -2.63 0.79
N ALA A 58 8.34 -1.59 -0.03
CA ALA A 58 7.12 -1.25 -0.77
C ALA A 58 7.06 -1.93 -2.14
N TYR A 59 8.22 -2.17 -2.76
CA TYR A 59 8.29 -2.80 -4.07
C TYR A 59 8.00 -4.31 -4.00
N ASP A 60 6.91 -4.76 -4.62
CA ASP A 60 6.54 -6.17 -4.72
C ASP A 60 6.33 -6.56 -6.18
N LYS A 61 7.08 -7.56 -6.67
CA LYS A 61 6.98 -8.06 -8.06
C LYS A 61 5.60 -8.67 -8.36
N LYS A 62 4.84 -9.06 -7.33
CA LYS A 62 3.48 -9.60 -7.47
C LYS A 62 2.41 -8.51 -7.55
N ALA A 63 2.77 -7.26 -7.31
CA ALA A 63 1.82 -6.15 -7.41
C ALA A 63 1.36 -5.96 -8.87
N PRO A 64 0.10 -5.57 -9.09
CA PRO A 64 -0.35 -5.12 -10.40
C PRO A 64 0.45 -3.91 -10.89
N THR A 65 0.51 -3.71 -12.21
CA THR A 65 1.19 -2.55 -12.81
C THR A 65 0.62 -1.25 -12.25
N GLY A 66 1.51 -0.36 -11.78
CA GLY A 66 1.13 0.92 -11.19
C GLY A 66 0.73 0.84 -9.71
N PHE A 67 0.88 -0.30 -9.06
CA PHE A 67 0.63 -0.48 -7.63
C PHE A 67 1.90 -0.91 -6.89
N VAL A 68 1.96 -0.55 -5.62
CA VAL A 68 3.00 -0.97 -4.66
C VAL A 68 2.35 -1.51 -3.40
N ARG A 69 3.11 -2.23 -2.58
CA ARG A 69 2.61 -2.78 -1.32
C ARG A 69 2.41 -1.65 -0.31
N ASP A 70 1.26 -1.65 0.35
CA ASP A 70 0.97 -0.75 1.47
C ASP A 70 1.78 -1.18 2.69
N VAL A 71 2.84 -0.42 2.97
CA VAL A 71 3.75 -0.65 4.09
C VAL A 71 4.02 0.65 4.81
N VAL A 72 4.16 0.58 6.14
CA VAL A 72 4.59 1.72 6.95
C VAL A 72 6.01 2.08 6.52
N GLN A 73 6.17 3.29 5.99
CA GLN A 73 7.47 3.80 5.57
C GLN A 73 8.20 4.35 6.79
N ALA A 74 9.46 3.93 6.98
CA ALA A 74 10.30 4.44 8.07
C ALA A 74 10.77 5.88 7.83
N VAL A 75 10.69 6.36 6.58
CA VAL A 75 11.06 7.72 6.21
C VAL A 75 9.80 8.59 6.24
N PRO A 76 9.80 9.70 7.01
CA PRO A 76 8.68 10.63 7.04
C PRO A 76 8.47 11.25 5.66
N ALA A 77 7.25 11.74 5.40
CA ALA A 77 6.98 12.44 4.15
C ALA A 77 7.90 13.67 4.04
N PRO A 78 8.40 14.03 2.85
CA PRO A 78 9.38 15.11 2.66
C PRO A 78 8.87 16.51 3.03
N ASN A 79 7.58 16.65 3.34
CA ASN A 79 6.94 17.88 3.82
C ASN A 79 6.28 17.70 5.19
N ALA A 80 6.61 16.61 5.91
CA ALA A 80 6.08 16.38 7.23
C ALA A 80 6.57 17.49 8.19
N PRO A 81 5.72 17.98 9.11
CA PRO A 81 6.14 18.96 10.10
C PRO A 81 7.31 18.46 10.96
N GLU A 82 7.41 17.15 11.16
CA GLU A 82 8.51 16.49 11.88
C GLU A 82 9.87 16.68 11.18
N GLU A 83 9.93 16.66 9.84
CA GLU A 83 11.19 16.93 9.12
C GLU A 83 11.63 18.39 9.28
N ARG A 84 10.68 19.34 9.33
CA ARG A 84 11.01 20.75 9.60
C ARG A 84 11.58 20.94 11.00
N ILE A 85 10.99 20.26 11.99
CA ILE A 85 11.49 20.31 13.38
C ILE A 85 12.87 19.66 13.45
N THR A 86 13.06 18.50 12.82
CA THR A 86 14.36 17.80 12.84
C THR A 86 15.45 18.60 12.13
N SER A 87 15.12 19.28 11.03
CA SER A 87 16.07 20.11 10.29
C SER A 87 16.42 21.45 10.97
N LEU A 88 15.61 21.94 11.92
CA LEU A 88 15.93 23.11 12.75
C LEU A 88 17.06 22.84 13.76
N PHE A 89 17.26 21.58 14.15
CA PHE A 89 18.31 21.17 15.09
C PHE A 89 19.46 20.41 14.43
N SER A 90 19.50 20.39 13.09
CA SER A 90 20.49 19.63 12.33
C SER A 90 21.76 20.45 12.14
N ASP A 91 22.88 19.96 12.68
CA ASP A 91 24.21 20.61 12.61
C ASP A 91 24.73 20.70 11.15
N ASP A 92 24.33 19.75 10.29
CA ASP A 92 24.63 19.73 8.85
C ASP A 92 23.80 20.73 8.02
N ASN A 93 22.76 21.35 8.60
CA ASN A 93 21.95 22.33 7.88
C ASN A 93 22.50 23.75 8.12
N PRO A 94 23.20 24.36 7.14
CA PRO A 94 23.77 25.70 7.30
C PRO A 94 22.71 26.79 7.47
N ASN A 95 21.44 26.49 7.18
CA ASN A 95 20.30 27.38 7.41
C ASN A 95 19.60 27.14 8.76
N ALA A 96 20.01 26.15 9.56
CA ALA A 96 19.42 25.83 10.86
C ALA A 96 19.92 26.72 12.00
N CYS A 97 20.97 27.52 11.78
CA CYS A 97 21.48 28.48 12.76
C CYS A 97 20.54 29.69 12.89
N SER A 98 19.40 29.50 13.55
CA SER A 98 18.74 30.60 14.26
C SER A 98 19.29 30.64 15.68
N ILE A 99 20.22 31.57 15.94
CA ILE A 99 20.68 31.89 17.30
C ILE A 99 19.44 32.24 18.15
N MET A 100 19.21 31.48 19.21
CA MET A 100 18.35 31.88 20.34
C MET A 100 19.17 32.63 21.38
#